data_AF-A0A955J1A5-F1
#
_entry.id   AF-A0A955J1A5-F1
#
_cell.length_a   1.000
_cell.length_b   1.000
_cell.length_c   1.000
_cell.angle_alpha   90.00
_cell.angle_beta   90.00
_cell.angle_gamma   90.00
#
_symmetry.space_group_name_H-M   'P 1'
#
loop_
_entity.id
_entity.type
_entity.pdbx_description
1 polymer ?
#
loop_
_entity_poly.entity_id
_entity_poly.type
_entity_poly.pdbx_seq_one_letter_code
_entity_poly.pdbx_strand_id
1 'polypeptide(L)' 'MARIRTFTAKVEGMRKSDDWVVYPIDADGCAVAQCSNRIARVNLMDGSGILSKRIPGGAYF' A
#
# COMPACT_ATOMS: atom_id res chain seq x y z
N MET A 1 -18.32 -1.59 18.68
CA MET A 1 -17.75 -0.37 18.05
C MET A 1 -16.44 -0.76 17.37
N ALA A 2 -16.39 -0.78 16.03
CA ALA A 2 -15.14 -1.00 15.31
C ALA A 2 -14.25 0.23 15.48
N ARG A 3 -13.07 0.06 16.11
CA ARG A 3 -12.10 1.12 16.29
C ARG A 3 -11.42 1.35 14.94
N ILE A 4 -11.75 2.44 14.25
CA ILE A 4 -11.04 2.84 13.03
C ILE A 4 -9.60 3.13 13.44
N ARG A 5 -8.67 2.26 13.05
CA ARG A 5 -7.24 2.48 13.23
C ARG A 5 -6.73 3.15 11.96
N THR A 6 -6.44 4.44 12.04
CA THR A 6 -5.81 5.16 10.95
C THR A 6 -4.34 4.75 10.91
N PHE A 7 -3.89 4.18 9.79
CA PHE A 7 -2.50 3.86 9.55
C PHE A 7 -1.95 4.82 8.49
N THR A 8 -0.90 5.55 8.84
CA THR A 8 -0.21 6.46 7.92
C THR A 8 1.09 5.81 7.48
N ALA A 9 1.12 5.27 6.26
CA ALA A 9 2.37 4.85 5.63
C ALA A 9 2.87 5.96 4.69
N LYS A 10 4.13 6.36 4.86
CA LYS A 10 4.86 7.16 3.87
C LYS A 10 5.80 6.24 3.13
N VAL A 11 5.47 5.94 1.88
CA VAL A 11 6.33 5.07 1.07
C VAL A 11 7.55 5.85 0.60
N GLU A 12 8.73 5.26 0.75
CA GLU A 12 10.00 5.88 0.35
C GLU A 12 9.98 6.27 -1.14
N GLY A 13 10.34 7.52 -1.45
CA GLY A 13 10.31 8.06 -2.81
C GLY A 13 8.97 8.68 -3.26
N MET A 14 7.89 8.60 -2.47
CA MET A 14 6.68 9.39 -2.74
C MET A 14 6.88 10.86 -2.37
N ARG A 15 6.83 11.75 -3.38
CA ARG A 15 6.89 13.20 -3.20
C ARG A 15 5.52 13.86 -2.97
N LYS A 16 4.41 13.17 -3.29
CA LYS A 16 3.04 13.68 -3.18
C LYS A 16 2.14 12.60 -2.59
N SER A 17 1.09 13.01 -1.88
CA SER A 17 -0.03 12.14 -1.53
C SER A 17 -0.75 11.69 -2.80
N ASP A 18 -1.26 10.47 -2.77
CA ASP A 18 -2.07 9.89 -3.85
C ASP A 18 -3.21 9.12 -3.18
N ASP A 19 -4.29 8.88 -3.91
CA ASP A 19 -5.40 8.08 -3.39
C ASP A 19 -5.09 6.59 -3.57
N TRP A 20 -5.21 5.82 -2.50
CA TRP A 20 -4.91 4.40 -2.47
C TRP A 20 -6.14 3.58 -2.15
N VAL A 21 -6.35 2.52 -2.92
CA VAL A 21 -7.24 1.42 -2.55
C VAL A 21 -6.44 0.43 -1.74
N VAL A 22 -6.92 0.10 -0.54
CA VAL A 22 -6.28 -0.89 0.34
C VAL A 22 -7.11 -2.17 0.31
N TYR A 23 -6.46 -3.27 -0.06
CA TYR A 23 -7.06 -4.60 -0.09
C TYR A 23 -7.01 -5.26 1.30
N PRO A 24 -7.88 -6.25 1.57
CA PRO A 24 -7.84 -7.00 2.82
C PRO A 24 -6.47 -7.61 3.12
N ILE A 25 -6.13 -7.68 4.40
CA ILE A 25 -4.88 -8.27 4.87
C ILE A 25 -4.94 -9.79 4.64
N ASP A 26 -3.88 -10.35 4.06
CA ASP A 26 -3.77 -11.80 3.83
C ASP A 26 -3.47 -12.58 5.14
N ALA A 27 -3.47 -13.91 5.05
CA ALA A 27 -3.19 -14.78 6.19
C ALA A 27 -1.79 -14.60 6.78
N ASP A 28 -0.85 -14.06 5.98
CA ASP A 28 0.53 -13.79 6.37
C ASP A 28 0.71 -12.40 7.02
N GLY A 29 -0.38 -11.64 7.18
CA GLY A 29 -0.34 -10.29 7.74
C GLY A 29 0.13 -9.23 6.76
N CYS A 30 0.15 -9.51 5.46
CA CYS A 30 0.47 -8.52 4.44
C CYS A 30 -0.77 -7.76 3.97
N ALA A 31 -0.65 -6.43 3.94
CA ALA A 31 -1.58 -5.55 3.27
C ALA A 31 -1.06 -5.20 1.87
N VAL A 32 -1.96 -5.18 0.89
CA VAL A 32 -1.68 -4.66 -0.45
C VAL A 32 -2.45 -3.35 -0.62
N ALA A 33 -1.78 -2.35 -1.16
CA ALA A 33 -2.41 -1.10 -1.55
C ALA A 33 -2.07 -0.77 -3.01
N GLN A 34 -3.00 -0.15 -3.72
CA GLN A 34 -2.80 0.26 -5.11
C GLN A 34 -3.27 1.71 -5.33
N CYS A 35 -2.47 2.47 -6.07
CA CYS A 35 -2.90 3.75 -6.65
C CYS A 35 -2.89 3.66 -8.19
N SER A 36 -3.19 4.78 -8.85
CA SER A 36 -3.29 4.86 -10.31
C SER A 36 -2.07 4.35 -11.09
N ASN A 37 -0.88 4.35 -10.48
CA ASN A 37 0.37 4.07 -11.21
C ASN A 37 1.37 3.18 -10.44
N ARG A 38 0.98 2.66 -9.28
CA ARG A 38 1.84 1.82 -8.42
C ARG A 38 1.04 0.85 -7.56
N ILE A 39 1.72 -0.21 -7.13
CA ILE A 39 1.27 -1.18 -6.13
C ILE A 39 2.28 -1.19 -5.00
N ALA A 40 1.79 -1.21 -3.75
CA ALA A 40 2.58 -1.36 -2.55
C ALA A 40 2.16 -2.65 -1.82
N ARG A 41 3.12 -3.36 -1.24
CA ARG A 41 2.88 -4.48 -0.32
C ARG A 41 3.61 -4.19 0.97
N VAL A 42 2.90 -4.29 2.09
CA VAL A 42 3.44 -4.01 3.43
C VAL A 42 3.15 -5.20 4.33
N ASN A 43 4.18 -5.75 4.95
CA ASN A 43 4.04 -6.72 6.02
C ASN A 43 3.76 -5.96 7.33
N LEU A 44 2.59 -6.18 7.92
CA LEU A 44 2.17 -5.47 9.13
C LEU A 44 2.81 -6.03 10.41
N MET A 45 3.46 -7.18 10.33
CA MET A 45 4.10 -7.84 11.48
C MET A 45 5.47 -7.20 11.81
N ASP A 46 6.22 -6.82 10.78
CA ASP A 46 7.57 -6.23 10.92
C ASP A 46 7.69 -4.80 10.36
N GLY A 47 6.64 -4.30 9.69
CA GLY A 47 6.61 -2.98 9.09
C GLY A 47 7.41 -2.87 7.80
N SER A 48 7.98 -3.97 7.29
CA SER A 48 8.69 -3.99 6.01
C SER A 48 7.70 -3.83 4.85
N GLY A 49 8.16 -3.24 3.75
CA GLY A 49 7.31 -3.05 2.59
C GLY A 49 8.09 -2.84 1.31
N ILE A 50 7.44 -3.12 0.20
CA ILE A 50 7.95 -2.92 -1.15
C ILE A 50 6.98 -2.07 -1.96
N LEU A 51 7.53 -1.23 -2.83
CA LEU A 51 6.77 -0.41 -3.77
C LEU A 51 7.17 -0.79 -5.19
N SER A 52 6.18 -0.95 -6.06
CA SER A 52 6.44 -1.19 -7.48
C SER A 52 7.16 0.01 -8.11
N LYS A 53 7.84 -0.25 -9.22
CA LYS A 53 8.21 0.82 -10.16
C LYS A 53 6.93 1.54 -10.61
N ARG A 54 7.06 2.82 -10.97
CA ARG A 54 5.96 3.59 -11.54
C ARG A 54 5.63 3.03 -12.92
N ILE A 55 4.38 2.66 -13.16
CA ILE A 55 3.90 2.19 -14.46
C ILE A 55 3.04 3.29 -15.08
N PRO A 56 3.53 3.97 -16.14
CA PRO A 56 2.71 4.93 -16.89
C PRO A 56 1.57 4.18 -17.58
N GLY A 57 0.31 4.55 -17.29
CA GLY A 57 -0.86 3.92 -17.92
C GLY A 57 -1.57 2.84 -17.08
N GLY A 58 -1.24 2.70 -15.80
CA GLY A 58 -1.96 1.83 -14.87
C GLY A 58 -1.09 0.68 -14.36
N ALA A 59 -1.16 0.42 -13.05
CA ALA A 59 -0.58 -0.79 -12.48
C ALA A 59 -1.62 -1.91 -12.47
N TYR A 60 -1.28 -3.06 -13.03
CA TYR A 60 -2.09 -4.28 -13.07
C TYR A 60 -1.27 -5.42 -12.45
N PHE A 61 -1.95 -6.44 -11.92
CA PHE A 61 -1.31 -7.70 -11.51
C PHE A 61 -1.01 -8.58 -12.71
#